data_AF-A0A8J5CB35-F1
#
_entry.id   AF-A0A8J5CB35-F1
#
_cell.length_a   1.000
_cell.length_b   1.000
_cell.length_c   1.000
_cell.angle_alpha   90.00
_cell.angle_beta   90.00
_cell.angle_gamma   90.00
#
_symmetry.space_group_name_H-M   'P 1'
#
loop_
_entity.id
_entity.type
_entity.pdbx_description
1 polymer ?
#
loop_
_entity_poly.entity_id
_entity_poly.type
_entity_poly.pdbx_seq_one_letter_code
_entity_poly.pdbx_strand_id
1 'polypeptide(L)'
;MENQLQQNKLLEEVAKDYASYFQVDTSSEKAQLDHELEAMLTRLEEYGSLLERTRSGSRHTLDLLVPQIYSHYQSLQRTFQTVDQLEVLVGRVKEDLTKMEKAVSQAEGHIGASQGFTTVIKPLFFMREQIPDRLLSSQLVFDPPDIFKTEEYFMGDIENPASLSSKP
;
A
#
# COMPACT_ATOMS: atom_id res chain seq x y z
N MET A 1 -54.88 77.17 -54.84
CA MET A 1 -53.64 76.40 -55.11
C MET A 1 -52.84 76.11 -53.84
N GLU A 2 -52.66 77.07 -52.93
CA GLU A 2 -51.89 76.84 -51.68
C GLU A 2 -52.44 75.75 -50.75
N ASN A 3 -53.77 75.63 -50.62
CA ASN A 3 -54.38 74.65 -49.70
C ASN A 3 -54.16 73.18 -50.16
N GLN A 4 -54.27 72.91 -51.47
CA GLN A 4 -53.97 71.58 -52.03
C GLN A 4 -52.48 71.23 -51.90
N LEU A 5 -51.59 72.22 -52.00
CA LEU A 5 -50.16 72.02 -51.81
C LEU A 5 -49.84 71.63 -50.36
N GLN A 6 -50.54 72.23 -49.39
CA GLN A 6 -50.43 71.89 -47.97
C GLN A 6 -50.99 70.48 -47.67
N GLN A 7 -52.12 70.12 -48.26
CA GLN A 7 -52.69 68.77 -48.09
C GLN A 7 -51.78 67.68 -48.65
N ASN A 8 -51.16 67.90 -49.81
CA ASN A 8 -50.24 66.93 -50.39
C ASN A 8 -48.98 66.77 -49.53
N LYS A 9 -48.44 67.85 -48.96
CA LYS A 9 -47.32 67.79 -48.02
C LYS A 9 -47.66 66.97 -46.78
N LEU A 10 -48.83 67.20 -46.18
CA LEU A 10 -49.27 66.47 -45.00
C LEU A 10 -49.47 64.99 -45.31
N LEU A 11 -50.04 64.66 -46.48
CA LEU A 11 -50.24 63.28 -46.91
C LEU A 11 -48.90 62.56 -47.12
N GLU A 12 -47.92 63.24 -47.72
CA GLU A 12 -46.57 62.71 -47.93
C GLU A 12 -45.84 62.48 -46.61
N GLU A 13 -45.95 63.40 -45.66
CA GLU A 13 -45.39 63.27 -44.31
C GLU A 13 -46.02 62.10 -43.56
N VAL A 14 -47.36 62.01 -43.52
CA VAL A 14 -48.08 60.91 -42.86
C VAL A 14 -47.77 59.57 -43.52
N ALA A 15 -47.71 59.49 -44.85
CA ALA A 15 -47.36 58.26 -45.54
C ALA A 15 -45.91 57.83 -45.25
N LYS A 16 -44.99 58.77 -45.11
CA LYS A 16 -43.58 58.52 -44.77
C LYS A 16 -43.43 58.04 -43.32
N ASP A 17 -44.13 58.68 -42.39
CA ASP A 17 -44.15 58.26 -40.99
C ASP A 17 -44.78 56.87 -40.85
N TYR A 18 -45.88 56.59 -41.57
CA TYR A 18 -46.51 55.28 -41.56
C TYR A 18 -45.61 54.19 -42.17
N ALA A 19 -44.90 54.51 -43.25
CA ALA A 19 -43.93 53.59 -43.87
C ALA A 19 -42.74 53.30 -42.97
N SER A 20 -42.32 54.25 -42.12
CA SER A 20 -41.21 54.07 -41.18
C SER A 20 -41.47 52.97 -40.14
N TYR A 21 -42.72 52.75 -39.73
CA TYR A 21 -43.07 51.67 -38.81
C TYR A 21 -42.82 50.27 -39.38
N PHE A 22 -42.80 50.12 -40.71
CA PHE A 22 -42.48 48.85 -41.36
C PHE A 22 -40.97 48.66 -41.60
N GLN A 23 -40.17 49.71 -41.39
CA GLN A 23 -38.71 49.66 -41.48
C GLN A 23 -38.11 49.42 -40.09
N VAL A 24 -38.37 48.24 -39.53
CA VAL A 24 -37.71 47.81 -38.29
C VAL A 24 -36.35 47.21 -38.65
N ASP A 25 -35.27 47.90 -38.25
CA ASP A 25 -33.92 47.37 -38.36
C ASP A 25 -33.62 46.47 -37.14
N THR A 26 -33.56 45.17 -37.37
CA THR A 26 -33.24 44.17 -36.34
C THR A 26 -31.78 43.69 -36.41
N SER A 27 -30.93 44.39 -37.15
CA SER A 27 -29.54 43.96 -37.38
C SER A 27 -28.73 43.91 -36.08
N SER A 28 -28.98 44.84 -35.16
CA SER A 28 -28.32 44.93 -33.85
C SER A 28 -28.69 43.74 -32.96
N GLU A 29 -29.97 43.43 -32.82
CA GLU A 29 -30.48 42.31 -32.02
C GLU A 29 -29.97 40.98 -32.57
N LYS A 30 -29.93 40.84 -33.90
CA LYS A 30 -29.35 39.67 -34.54
C LYS A 30 -27.86 39.52 -34.21
N ALA A 31 -27.08 40.60 -34.32
CA ALA A 31 -25.65 40.56 -34.02
C ALA A 31 -25.38 40.22 -32.54
N GLN A 32 -26.21 40.72 -31.62
CA GLN A 32 -26.13 40.36 -30.20
C GLN A 32 -26.45 38.87 -29.99
N LEU A 33 -27.49 38.35 -30.63
CA LEU A 33 -27.83 36.94 -30.57
C LEU A 33 -26.71 36.05 -31.11
N ASP A 34 -26.15 36.40 -32.28
CA ASP A 34 -25.04 35.66 -32.90
C ASP A 34 -23.83 35.62 -31.96
N HIS A 35 -23.51 36.74 -31.31
CA HIS A 35 -22.42 36.82 -30.33
C HIS A 35 -22.66 35.93 -29.10
N GLU A 36 -23.87 35.94 -28.54
CA GLU A 36 -24.20 35.07 -27.40
C GLU A 36 -24.16 33.59 -27.77
N LEU A 37 -24.58 33.25 -28.99
CA LEU A 37 -24.57 31.88 -29.49
C LEU A 37 -23.13 31.36 -29.62
N GLU A 38 -22.22 32.16 -30.20
CA GLU A 38 -20.79 31.82 -30.26
C GLU A 38 -20.17 31.65 -28.87
N ALA A 39 -20.50 32.53 -27.93
CA ALA A 39 -20.02 32.42 -26.56
C ALA A 39 -20.53 31.14 -25.87
N MET A 40 -21.80 30.76 -26.10
CA MET A 40 -22.37 29.51 -25.58
C MET A 40 -21.73 28.28 -26.21
N LEU A 41 -21.48 28.28 -27.53
CA LEU A 41 -20.79 27.19 -28.21
C LEU A 41 -19.38 26.99 -27.67
N THR A 42 -18.64 28.08 -27.49
CA THR A 42 -17.29 28.05 -26.89
C THR A 42 -17.32 27.43 -25.49
N ARG A 43 -18.24 27.87 -24.63
CA ARG A 43 -18.41 27.28 -23.29
C ARG A 43 -18.75 25.80 -23.34
N LEU A 44 -19.56 25.36 -24.30
CA LEU A 44 -19.95 23.96 -24.43
C LEU A 44 -18.75 23.07 -24.83
N GLU A 45 -17.87 23.56 -25.70
CA GLU A 45 -16.60 22.88 -26.03
C GLU A 45 -15.67 22.79 -24.82
N GLU A 46 -15.57 23.85 -24.03
CA GLU A 46 -14.81 23.87 -22.78
C GLU A 46 -15.37 22.86 -21.78
N TYR A 47 -16.70 22.81 -21.59
CA TYR A 47 -17.34 21.82 -20.73
C TYR A 47 -17.10 20.38 -21.20
N GLY A 48 -17.15 20.12 -22.51
CA GLY A 48 -16.81 18.82 -23.06
C GLY A 48 -15.36 18.43 -22.76
N SER A 49 -14.44 19.38 -22.87
CA SER A 49 -13.02 19.17 -22.55
C SER A 49 -12.81 18.89 -21.05
N LEU A 50 -13.49 19.61 -20.17
CA LEU A 50 -13.44 19.37 -18.73
C LEU A 50 -14.02 17.99 -18.37
N LEU A 51 -15.15 17.62 -18.97
CA LEU A 51 -15.78 16.32 -18.76
C LEU A 51 -14.85 15.17 -19.15
N GLU A 52 -14.19 15.28 -20.31
CA GLU A 52 -13.26 14.24 -20.75
C GLU A 52 -12.03 14.15 -19.85
N ARG A 53 -11.50 15.28 -19.38
CA ARG A 53 -10.40 15.30 -18.40
C ARG A 53 -10.82 14.65 -17.09
N THR A 54 -12.00 14.97 -16.56
CA THR A 54 -12.52 14.35 -15.34
C THR A 54 -12.70 12.84 -15.53
N ARG A 55 -13.32 12.42 -16.64
CA ARG A 55 -13.54 11.01 -16.95
C ARG A 55 -12.22 10.25 -17.07
N SER A 56 -11.25 10.81 -17.78
CA SER A 56 -9.91 10.24 -17.93
C SER A 56 -9.20 10.13 -16.57
N GLY A 57 -9.27 11.17 -15.73
CA GLY A 57 -8.71 11.13 -14.37
C GLY A 57 -9.34 10.06 -13.50
N SER A 58 -10.67 9.90 -13.55
CA SER A 58 -11.38 8.83 -12.85
C SER A 58 -10.94 7.44 -13.34
N ARG A 59 -10.85 7.24 -14.65
CA ARG A 59 -10.35 5.97 -15.22
C ARG A 59 -8.92 5.68 -14.81
N HIS A 60 -8.02 6.67 -14.87
CA HIS A 60 -6.65 6.50 -14.40
C HIS A 60 -6.61 6.07 -12.92
N THR A 61 -7.45 6.67 -12.08
CA THR A 61 -7.49 6.33 -10.65
C THR A 61 -8.01 4.92 -10.42
N LEU A 62 -9.13 4.56 -11.04
CA LEU A 62 -9.81 3.28 -10.83
C LEU A 62 -9.11 2.11 -11.51
N ASP A 63 -8.65 2.31 -12.75
CA ASP A 63 -8.10 1.24 -13.58
C ASP A 63 -6.60 1.03 -13.31
N LEU A 64 -5.87 2.06 -12.83
CA LEU A 64 -4.43 1.98 -12.59
C LEU A 64 -4.07 2.11 -11.12
N LEU A 65 -4.40 3.23 -10.48
CA LEU A 65 -3.87 3.54 -9.14
C LEU A 65 -4.43 2.62 -8.07
N VAL A 66 -5.74 2.34 -8.09
CA VAL A 66 -6.38 1.45 -7.10
C VAL A 66 -5.80 0.02 -7.17
N PRO A 67 -5.71 -0.64 -8.33
CA PRO A 67 -5.05 -1.95 -8.44
C PRO A 67 -3.59 -1.93 -7.99
N GLN A 68 -2.82 -0.89 -8.32
CA GLN A 68 -1.43 -0.76 -7.89
C GLN A 68 -1.32 -0.65 -6.36
N ILE A 69 -2.13 0.20 -5.73
CA ILE A 69 -2.16 0.32 -4.26
C ILE A 69 -2.52 -1.01 -3.63
N TYR A 70 -3.50 -1.73 -4.18
CA TYR A 70 -3.88 -3.05 -3.68
C TYR A 70 -2.74 -4.08 -3.81
N SER A 71 -2.04 -4.10 -4.93
CA SER A 71 -0.85 -4.96 -5.13
C SER A 71 0.26 -4.63 -4.13
N HIS A 72 0.50 -3.34 -3.86
CA HIS A 72 1.49 -2.91 -2.87
C HIS A 72 1.05 -3.28 -1.44
N TYR A 73 -0.23 -3.17 -1.13
CA TYR A 73 -0.80 -3.59 0.14
C TYR A 73 -0.61 -5.10 0.37
N GLN A 74 -0.90 -5.93 -0.64
CA GLN A 74 -0.66 -7.39 -0.55
C GLN A 74 0.83 -7.70 -0.32
N SER A 75 1.72 -6.99 -1.01
CA SER A 75 3.17 -7.15 -0.82
C SER A 75 3.58 -6.78 0.61
N LEU A 76 3.03 -5.68 1.14
CA LEU A 76 3.27 -5.24 2.52
C LEU A 76 2.74 -6.25 3.55
N GLN A 77 1.56 -6.83 3.29
CA GLN A 77 0.97 -7.86 4.15
C GLN A 77 1.88 -9.10 4.26
N ARG A 78 2.48 -9.54 3.14
CA ARG A 78 3.47 -10.62 3.15
C ARG A 78 4.70 -10.26 4.00
N THR A 79 5.19 -9.03 3.89
CA THR A 79 6.30 -8.55 4.73
C THR A 79 5.94 -8.58 6.21
N PHE A 80 4.73 -8.15 6.60
CA PHE A 80 4.31 -8.23 8.00
C PHE A 80 4.22 -9.68 8.50
N GLN A 81 3.72 -10.60 7.69
CA GLN A 81 3.74 -12.03 8.04
C GLN A 81 5.16 -12.56 8.26
N THR A 82 6.14 -12.12 7.45
CA THR A 82 7.54 -12.47 7.65
C THR A 82 8.09 -11.90 8.96
N VAL A 83 7.68 -10.68 9.34
CA VAL A 83 8.05 -10.07 10.63
C VAL A 83 7.46 -10.86 11.80
N ASP A 84 6.20 -11.25 11.72
CA ASP A 84 5.55 -12.05 12.77
C ASP A 84 6.22 -13.42 12.93
N GLN A 85 6.58 -14.08 11.82
CA GLN A 85 7.33 -15.34 11.82
C GLN A 85 8.71 -15.19 12.48
N LEU A 86 9.39 -14.07 12.20
CA LEU A 86 10.67 -13.76 12.84
C LEU A 86 10.51 -13.56 14.35
N GLU A 87 9.44 -12.91 14.81
CA GLU A 87 9.16 -12.74 16.24
C GLU A 87 9.00 -14.08 16.95
N VAL A 88 8.24 -15.01 16.34
CA VAL A 88 8.08 -16.38 16.88
C VAL A 88 9.42 -17.10 16.96
N LEU A 89 10.24 -17.00 15.92
CA LEU A 89 11.58 -17.61 15.90
C LEU A 89 12.48 -17.05 17.01
N VAL A 90 12.50 -15.73 17.18
CA VAL A 90 13.26 -15.08 18.26
C VAL A 90 12.76 -15.53 19.63
N GLY A 91 11.44 -15.70 19.79
CA GLY A 91 10.83 -16.27 20.99
C GLY A 91 11.36 -17.67 21.31
N ARG A 92 11.43 -18.56 20.30
CA ARG A 92 11.99 -19.91 20.46
C ARG A 92 13.47 -19.88 20.85
N VAL A 93 14.27 -19.07 20.15
CA VAL A 93 15.71 -18.91 20.45
C VAL A 93 15.92 -18.46 21.89
N LYS A 94 15.11 -17.51 22.37
CA LYS A 94 15.16 -17.03 23.75
C LYS A 94 14.85 -18.15 24.76
N GLU A 95 13.84 -18.97 24.48
CA GLU A 95 13.48 -20.09 25.34
C GLU A 95 14.61 -21.12 25.43
N ASP A 96 15.18 -21.50 24.28
CA ASP A 96 16.28 -22.46 24.21
C ASP A 96 17.55 -21.94 24.88
N LEU A 97 17.87 -20.65 24.72
CA LEU A 97 18.96 -19.99 25.45
C LEU A 97 18.72 -20.03 26.96
N THR A 98 17.50 -19.71 27.42
CA THR A 98 17.15 -19.75 28.86
C THR A 98 17.31 -21.16 29.44
N LYS A 99 16.90 -22.19 28.69
CA LYS A 99 17.10 -23.60 29.07
C LYS A 99 18.59 -23.94 29.17
N MET A 100 19.37 -23.55 28.17
CA MET A 100 20.82 -23.77 28.13
C MET A 100 21.52 -23.08 29.31
N GLU A 101 21.23 -21.80 29.57
CA GLU A 101 21.79 -21.04 30.71
C GLU A 101 21.48 -21.70 32.05
N LYS A 102 20.25 -22.22 32.22
CA LYS A 102 19.84 -22.94 33.42
C LYS A 102 20.57 -24.29 33.56
N ALA A 103 20.78 -25.02 32.47
CA ALA A 103 21.52 -26.28 32.47
C ALA A 103 23.00 -26.07 32.79
N VAL A 104 23.63 -25.03 32.21
CA VAL A 104 25.01 -24.63 32.52
C VAL A 104 25.13 -24.21 33.98
N SER A 105 24.23 -23.36 34.48
CA SER A 105 24.23 -22.93 35.89
C SER A 105 24.09 -24.12 36.86
N GLN A 106 23.27 -25.12 36.52
CA GLN A 106 23.18 -26.36 37.30
C GLN A 106 24.50 -27.15 37.25
N ALA A 107 25.07 -27.35 36.06
CA ALA A 107 26.34 -28.06 35.91
C ALA A 107 27.49 -27.38 36.68
N GLU A 108 27.60 -26.05 36.59
CA GLU A 108 28.57 -25.25 37.37
C GLU A 108 28.33 -25.34 38.87
N GLY A 109 27.07 -25.31 39.31
CA GLY A 109 26.69 -25.47 40.72
C GLY A 109 27.02 -26.87 41.27
N HIS A 110 26.89 -27.91 40.44
CA HIS A 110 27.25 -29.29 40.80
C HIS A 110 28.77 -29.55 40.77
N ILE A 111 29.50 -28.88 39.88
CA ILE A 111 30.97 -28.92 39.82
C ILE A 111 31.59 -28.06 40.95
N GLY A 112 30.82 -27.13 41.50
CA GLY A 112 31.19 -26.27 42.62
C GLY A 112 32.16 -25.15 42.19
N ALA A 113 32.10 -24.02 42.88
CA ALA A 113 33.08 -22.93 42.80
C ALA A 113 34.46 -23.35 43.37
N SER A 114 34.99 -24.47 42.88
CA SER A 114 36.15 -25.17 43.41
C SER A 114 37.14 -25.46 42.30
N GLN A 115 38.09 -24.54 42.18
CA GLN A 115 39.46 -24.77 41.74
C GLN A 115 39.65 -25.06 40.24
N GLY A 116 40.71 -24.46 39.70
CA GLY A 116 40.96 -24.34 38.28
C GLY A 116 41.08 -25.66 37.51
N PHE A 117 41.02 -25.51 36.19
CA PHE A 117 41.26 -26.52 35.17
C PHE A 117 42.65 -27.18 35.28
N THR A 118 42.90 -28.02 36.28
CA THR A 118 44.14 -28.80 36.40
C THR A 118 43.89 -30.26 36.79
N THR A 119 42.99 -30.95 36.09
CA THR A 119 43.03 -32.42 36.12
C THR A 119 43.79 -32.92 34.89
N VAL A 120 45.11 -32.82 35.01
CA VAL A 120 46.07 -33.49 34.11
C VAL A 120 45.92 -34.99 34.33
N ILE A 121 45.68 -35.69 33.22
CA ILE A 121 45.47 -37.13 33.11
C ILE A 121 46.65 -37.88 33.76
N LYS A 122 46.39 -38.71 34.77
CA LYS A 122 47.35 -39.73 35.24
C LYS A 122 46.90 -41.12 34.75
N PRO A 123 47.80 -41.94 34.21
CA PRO A 123 47.43 -43.17 33.50
C PRO A 123 47.06 -44.31 34.47
N LEU A 124 46.11 -45.09 33.99
CA LEU A 124 45.44 -46.24 34.61
C LEU A 124 46.41 -47.38 34.96
N PHE A 125 46.86 -47.54 36.21
CA PHE A 125 47.27 -48.85 36.73
C PHE A 125 47.14 -48.96 38.27
N PHE A 126 46.54 -50.08 38.72
CA PHE A 126 46.54 -50.65 40.08
C PHE A 126 45.65 -50.01 41.15
N MET A 127 44.44 -50.56 41.36
CA MET A 127 44.13 -51.47 42.48
C MET A 127 42.61 -51.56 42.68
N ARG A 128 42.13 -52.80 42.81
CA ARG A 128 40.75 -53.15 43.16
C ARG A 128 40.62 -53.02 44.67
N GLU A 129 39.90 -51.99 45.12
CA GLU A 129 39.42 -51.89 46.50
C GLU A 129 37.98 -51.33 46.46
N GLN A 130 37.11 -51.98 47.22
CA GLN A 130 35.66 -51.80 47.17
C GLN A 130 35.28 -50.38 47.59
N ILE A 131 34.76 -49.59 46.65
CA ILE A 131 34.14 -48.30 46.96
C ILE A 131 32.67 -48.59 47.31
N PRO A 132 32.17 -48.20 48.50
CA PRO A 132 30.77 -48.35 48.83
C PRO A 132 29.89 -47.47 47.92
N ASP A 133 28.80 -48.04 47.40
CA ASP A 133 27.80 -47.49 46.45
C ASP A 133 27.05 -46.21 46.90
N ARG A 134 27.62 -45.38 47.77
CA ARG A 134 26.94 -44.24 48.39
C ARG A 134 27.43 -42.85 47.97
N LEU A 135 28.13 -42.74 46.84
CA LEU A 135 28.47 -41.44 46.23
C LEU A 135 28.02 -41.31 44.76
N LEU A 136 27.15 -42.20 44.27
CA LEU A 136 26.46 -42.05 42.98
C LEU A 136 25.13 -41.30 43.16
N SER A 137 25.12 -40.18 43.86
CA SER A 137 23.91 -39.35 43.98
C SER A 137 24.10 -38.06 43.19
N SER A 138 23.90 -38.19 41.88
CA SER A 138 23.63 -37.17 40.85
C SER A 138 24.48 -37.46 39.61
N GLN A 139 24.28 -38.61 38.98
CA GLN A 139 24.69 -38.77 37.58
C GLN A 139 23.92 -37.72 36.77
N LEU A 140 24.60 -36.64 36.39
CA LEU A 140 24.11 -35.69 35.40
C LEU A 140 23.90 -36.49 34.11
N VAL A 141 22.65 -36.87 33.84
CA VAL A 141 22.27 -37.45 32.55
C VAL A 141 22.27 -36.30 31.55
N PHE A 142 23.17 -36.36 30.58
CA PHE A 142 23.19 -35.40 29.48
C PHE A 142 21.94 -35.59 28.63
N ASP A 143 21.08 -34.57 28.62
CA ASP A 143 19.93 -34.49 27.72
C ASP A 143 20.31 -33.57 26.55
N PRO A 144 20.42 -34.09 25.31
CA PRO A 144 20.80 -33.28 24.17
C PRO A 144 19.75 -32.19 23.91
N PRO A 145 20.16 -30.96 23.60
CA PRO A 145 19.21 -29.90 23.28
C PRO A 145 18.43 -30.21 22.00
N ASP A 146 17.15 -29.87 22.00
CA ASP A 146 16.28 -29.96 20.83
C ASP A 146 16.70 -28.93 19.76
N ILE A 147 17.16 -29.41 18.61
CA ILE A 147 17.68 -28.57 17.52
C ILE A 147 16.53 -28.23 16.58
N PHE A 148 16.02 -27.01 16.67
CA PHE A 148 15.01 -26.51 15.74
C PHE A 148 15.65 -26.09 14.40
N LYS A 149 14.85 -26.10 13.34
CA LYS A 149 15.24 -25.65 12.01
C LYS A 149 14.58 -24.33 11.68
N THR A 150 15.34 -23.35 11.21
CA THR A 150 14.82 -22.02 10.86
C THR A 150 13.81 -22.09 9.71
N GLU A 151 13.97 -23.07 8.82
CA GLU A 151 13.09 -23.26 7.66
C GLU A 151 11.64 -23.54 8.08
N GLU A 152 11.41 -24.15 9.25
CA GLU A 152 10.09 -24.48 9.77
C GLU A 152 9.28 -23.24 10.18
N TYR A 153 9.94 -22.11 10.42
CA TYR A 153 9.33 -20.86 10.84
C TYR A 153 8.96 -19.93 9.67
N PHE A 154 9.55 -20.14 8.49
CA PHE A 154 9.33 -19.32 7.29
C PHE A 154 8.55 -20.04 6.18
N MET A 155 7.84 -21.13 6.49
CA MET A 155 7.12 -21.96 5.49
C MET A 155 5.85 -21.33 4.88
N GLY A 156 5.54 -20.07 5.18
CA GLY A 156 4.43 -19.34 4.59
C GLY A 156 4.84 -18.52 3.36
N ASP A 157 4.48 -19.01 2.18
CA ASP A 157 4.42 -18.29 0.89
C ASP A 157 5.55 -17.32 0.57
N ILE A 158 6.78 -17.84 0.49
CA ILE A 158 7.71 -17.38 -0.56
C ILE A 158 7.18 -17.97 -1.89
N GLU A 159 5.98 -17.57 -2.31
CA GLU A 159 5.52 -17.84 -3.67
C GLU A 159 6.46 -17.10 -4.61
N ASN A 160 7.24 -17.91 -5.32
CA ASN A 160 8.13 -17.53 -6.38
C ASN A 160 7.41 -16.59 -7.39
N PRO A 161 7.89 -15.36 -7.62
CA PRO A 161 7.27 -14.43 -8.57
C PRO A 161 7.30 -14.92 -10.03
N ALA A 162 7.93 -16.07 -10.32
CA ALA A 162 8.01 -16.66 -11.65
C ALA A 162 6.75 -17.44 -12.11
N SER A 163 5.73 -17.63 -11.28
CA SER A 163 4.58 -18.49 -11.61
C SER A 163 3.37 -17.80 -12.27
N LEU A 164 3.41 -16.47 -12.48
CA LEU A 164 2.33 -15.72 -13.17
C LEU A 164 2.51 -15.59 -14.69
N SER A 165 3.56 -16.17 -15.28
CA SER A 165 3.84 -16.10 -16.73
C SER A 165 3.31 -17.30 -17.56
N SER A 166 2.42 -18.12 -16.99
CA SER A 166 1.83 -19.22 -17.76
C SER A 166 0.42 -19.54 -17.29
N LYS A 167 -0.56 -18.90 -17.94
CA LYS A 167 -1.81 -19.56 -18.31
C LYS A 167 -2.38 -18.89 -19.58
N PRO A 168 -2.96 -19.69 -20.49
CA PRO A 168 -3.41 -19.27 -21.82
C PRO A 168 -4.66 -18.39 -21.80
#